data_AF-A0A538AWY8-F1
#
_entry.id   AF-A0A538AWY8-F1
#
_cell.length_a   1.000
_cell.length_b   1.000
_cell.length_c   1.000
_cell.angle_alpha   90.00
_cell.angle_beta   90.00
_cell.angle_gamma   90.00
#
_symmetry.space_group_name_H-M   'P 1'
#
loop_
_entity.id
_entity.type
_entity.pdbx_description
1 polymer ?
#
loop_
_entity_poly.entity_id
_entity_poly.type
_entity_poly.pdbx_seq_one_letter_code
_entity_poly.pdbx_strand_id
1 'polypeptide(L)'
;MGTRARPQRAGGPRPSGQHFLRSDRLAAELVDQARVARGETVLEFGAGTGRLTRALSRRAGLVVAVELDPDLVERLTHGFRTNDRVRVLQGDFLEIPLPDEPFRVFGNLPFGLSTTTMRHLLDDVDSPMTRADLLIQFEAARKRACVWPSSLASLGWLPWWEFRLVRHIHRGCFDPPPPVDGAILSITRRDPPLLRAEQRAAFVWLLRNAFGGGSQPLRRSLAKRISGRS
;
A
#
# COMPACT_ATOMS: atom_id res chain seq x y z
N MET A 1 57.35 -9.00 -2.79
CA MET A 1 56.48 -10.08 -2.29
C MET A 1 55.21 -9.42 -1.77
N GLY A 2 54.16 -9.38 -2.59
CA GLY A 2 52.99 -8.53 -2.36
C GLY A 2 51.92 -9.19 -1.49
N THR A 3 51.50 -8.49 -0.43
CA THR A 3 50.35 -8.84 0.40
C THR A 3 49.06 -8.37 -0.27
N ARG A 4 48.26 -9.32 -0.78
CA ARG A 4 46.90 -9.04 -1.28
C ARG A 4 45.94 -8.87 -0.10
N ALA A 5 45.42 -7.67 0.08
CA ALA A 5 44.28 -7.41 0.95
C ALA A 5 43.01 -8.06 0.36
N ARG A 6 42.28 -8.82 1.19
CA ARG A 6 40.96 -9.38 0.85
C ARG A 6 39.91 -8.25 0.82
N PRO A 7 38.95 -8.25 -0.12
CA PRO A 7 37.86 -7.28 -0.08
C PRO A 7 36.93 -7.62 1.10
N GLN A 8 36.61 -6.61 1.90
CA GLN A 8 35.57 -6.69 2.92
C GLN A 8 34.22 -6.83 2.22
N ARG A 9 33.49 -7.92 2.51
CA ARG A 9 32.11 -8.11 2.07
C ARG A 9 31.20 -7.20 2.92
N ALA A 10 30.66 -6.15 2.33
CA ALA A 10 29.54 -5.42 2.89
C ALA A 10 28.27 -6.25 2.69
N GLY A 11 27.63 -6.68 3.79
CA GLY A 11 26.37 -7.42 3.75
C GLY A 11 26.09 -8.13 5.05
N GLY A 12 25.67 -7.37 6.07
CA GLY A 12 24.99 -7.96 7.22
C GLY A 12 23.66 -8.62 6.80
N PRO A 13 23.10 -9.52 7.62
CA PRO A 13 21.81 -10.14 7.33
C PRO A 13 20.74 -9.05 7.17
N ARG A 14 20.06 -9.02 6.02
CA ARG A 14 18.93 -8.11 5.78
C ARG A 14 17.84 -8.43 6.81
N PRO A 15 17.13 -7.43 7.38
CA PRO A 15 15.99 -7.67 8.24
C PRO A 15 15.03 -8.65 7.54
N SER A 16 14.71 -9.75 8.22
CA SER A 16 13.86 -10.80 7.69
C SER A 16 12.49 -10.21 7.29
N GLY A 17 12.22 -10.06 5.99
CA GLY A 17 10.91 -9.65 5.48
C GLY A 17 10.90 -8.63 4.35
N GLN A 18 12.04 -8.03 4.00
CA GLN A 18 12.15 -7.11 2.86
C GLN A 18 12.51 -7.84 1.57
N HIS A 19 11.69 -7.66 0.53
CA HIS A 19 11.86 -8.28 -0.79
C HIS A 19 11.81 -7.20 -1.86
N PHE A 20 12.93 -6.91 -2.52
CA PHE A 20 13.00 -5.83 -3.51
C PHE A 20 12.68 -6.33 -4.91
N LEU A 21 12.05 -5.51 -5.75
CA LEU A 21 11.94 -5.82 -7.17
C LEU A 21 13.35 -5.95 -7.79
N ARG A 22 13.54 -6.96 -8.65
CA ARG A 22 14.83 -7.21 -9.32
C ARG A 22 15.04 -6.40 -10.57
N SER A 23 13.96 -5.94 -11.20
CA SER A 23 13.97 -5.42 -12.57
C SER A 23 13.43 -4.00 -12.64
N ASP A 24 14.22 -3.08 -13.16
CA ASP A 24 13.76 -1.72 -13.49
C ASP A 24 12.70 -1.74 -14.58
N ARG A 25 12.76 -2.71 -15.51
CA ARG A 25 11.73 -2.91 -16.52
C ARG A 25 10.39 -3.27 -15.87
N LEU A 26 10.40 -4.19 -14.91
CA LEU A 26 9.18 -4.53 -14.19
C LEU A 26 8.65 -3.32 -13.41
N ALA A 27 9.51 -2.58 -12.71
CA ALA A 27 9.09 -1.36 -12.01
C ALA A 27 8.44 -0.34 -12.96
N ALA A 28 9.02 -0.12 -14.13
CA ALA A 28 8.43 0.72 -15.17
C ALA A 28 7.07 0.18 -15.64
N GLU A 29 6.96 -1.10 -15.98
CA GLU A 29 5.68 -1.71 -16.40
C GLU A 29 4.57 -1.56 -15.34
N LEU A 30 4.90 -1.68 -14.05
CA LEU A 30 3.93 -1.53 -12.96
C LEU A 30 3.47 -0.07 -12.81
N VAL A 31 4.39 0.88 -12.87
CA VAL A 31 4.07 2.32 -12.86
C VAL A 31 3.25 2.71 -14.11
N ASP A 32 3.54 2.09 -15.24
CA ASP A 32 2.81 2.29 -16.48
C ASP A 32 1.35 1.82 -16.36
N GLN A 33 1.14 0.64 -15.77
CA GLN A 33 -0.20 0.09 -15.47
C GLN A 33 -0.97 0.93 -14.45
N ALA A 34 -0.27 1.56 -13.51
CA ALA A 34 -0.90 2.48 -12.57
C ALA A 34 -1.42 3.76 -13.25
N ARG A 35 -0.92 4.12 -14.44
CA ARG A 35 -1.33 5.34 -15.16
C ARG A 35 -1.16 6.61 -14.31
N VAL A 36 0.01 6.76 -13.69
CA VAL A 36 0.40 8.00 -12.99
C VAL A 36 0.56 9.13 -13.99
N ALA A 37 -0.05 10.28 -13.71
CA ALA A 37 -0.02 11.49 -14.54
C ALA A 37 1.01 12.51 -14.05
N ARG A 38 1.44 13.41 -14.96
CA ARG A 38 2.51 14.40 -14.75
C ARG A 38 2.28 15.44 -13.66
N GLY A 39 1.04 15.67 -13.25
CA GLY A 39 0.71 16.60 -12.17
C GLY A 39 0.52 15.92 -10.81
N GLU A 40 0.55 14.59 -10.75
CA GLU A 40 0.18 13.87 -9.53
C GLU A 40 1.36 13.78 -8.55
N THR A 41 1.06 13.96 -7.27
CA THR A 41 1.96 13.64 -6.16
C THR A 41 1.80 12.16 -5.79
N VAL A 42 2.91 11.44 -5.71
CA VAL A 42 2.94 10.03 -5.31
C VAL A 42 3.77 9.86 -4.04
N LEU A 43 3.15 9.34 -3.00
CA LEU A 43 3.83 8.79 -1.82
C LEU A 43 4.25 7.35 -2.12
N GLU A 44 5.55 7.09 -2.08
CA GLU A 44 6.09 5.75 -2.24
C GLU A 44 6.42 5.12 -0.88
N PHE A 45 5.69 4.07 -0.51
CA PHE A 45 5.91 3.36 0.76
C PHE A 45 6.90 2.21 0.58
N GLY A 46 8.00 2.25 1.35
CA GLY A 46 9.06 1.25 1.27
C GLY A 46 9.84 1.38 -0.04
N ALA A 47 10.41 2.56 -0.27
CA ALA A 47 11.13 2.89 -1.50
C ALA A 47 12.32 1.94 -1.77
N GLY A 48 12.91 1.38 -0.72
CA GLY A 48 13.92 0.33 -0.80
C GLY A 48 15.12 0.75 -1.65
N THR A 49 15.39 -0.01 -2.71
CA THR A 49 16.50 0.28 -3.64
C THR A 49 16.23 1.40 -4.66
N GLY A 50 15.03 1.99 -4.63
CA GLY A 50 14.66 3.14 -5.47
C GLY A 50 14.26 2.80 -6.91
N ARG A 51 13.98 1.52 -7.22
CA ARG A 51 13.57 1.11 -8.57
C ARG A 51 12.20 1.68 -8.94
N LEU A 52 11.23 1.57 -8.03
CA LEU A 52 9.90 2.17 -8.20
C LEU A 52 10.01 3.69 -8.17
N THR A 53 10.78 4.28 -7.24
CA THR A 53 11.08 5.73 -7.21
C THR A 53 11.57 6.26 -8.56
N ARG A 54 12.50 5.54 -9.21
CA ARG A 54 13.03 5.92 -10.52
C ARG A 54 11.97 5.85 -11.62
N ALA A 55 11.10 4.84 -11.59
CA ALA A 55 10.02 4.71 -12.55
C ALA A 55 8.94 5.79 -12.34
N LEU A 56 8.54 6.03 -11.08
CA LEU A 56 7.57 7.04 -10.68
C LEU A 56 8.04 8.45 -11.05
N SER A 57 9.29 8.81 -10.75
CA SER A 57 9.84 10.16 -11.00
C SER A 57 9.94 10.54 -12.48
N ARG A 58 9.83 9.57 -13.40
CA ARG A 58 9.72 9.83 -14.85
C ARG A 58 8.32 10.26 -15.26
N ARG A 59 7.31 9.99 -14.44
CA ARG A 59 5.89 10.20 -14.74
C ARG A 59 5.21 11.20 -13.81
N ALA A 60 5.38 11.06 -12.51
CA ALA A 60 4.75 11.88 -11.47
C ALA A 60 5.28 13.32 -11.49
N GLY A 61 4.47 14.26 -10.97
CA GLY A 61 4.91 15.63 -10.72
C GLY A 61 5.86 15.70 -9.54
N LEU A 62 5.55 14.94 -8.49
CA LEU A 62 6.36 14.81 -7.28
C LEU A 62 6.28 13.37 -6.76
N VAL A 63 7.42 12.83 -6.33
CA VAL A 63 7.51 11.56 -5.61
C VAL A 63 8.09 11.82 -4.23
N VAL A 64 7.38 11.40 -3.19
CA VAL A 64 7.89 11.36 -1.81
C VAL A 64 8.20 9.92 -1.46
N ALA A 65 9.48 9.56 -1.51
CA ALA A 65 9.99 8.23 -1.22
C ALA A 65 10.20 8.07 0.29
N VAL A 66 9.39 7.21 0.91
CA VAL A 66 9.42 6.93 2.35
C VAL A 66 10.16 5.61 2.58
N GLU A 67 11.20 5.65 3.40
CA GLU A 67 11.99 4.48 3.76
C GLU A 67 12.41 4.53 5.24
N LEU A 68 12.38 3.37 5.90
CA LEU A 68 12.72 3.23 7.31
C LEU A 68 14.22 2.95 7.50
N ASP A 69 14.81 2.17 6.60
CA ASP A 69 16.22 1.78 6.67
C ASP A 69 17.15 2.98 6.35
N PRO A 70 17.98 3.43 7.32
CA PRO A 70 18.84 4.60 7.14
C PRO A 70 19.88 4.42 6.03
N ASP A 71 20.40 3.21 5.80
CA ASP A 71 21.38 2.95 4.74
C ASP A 71 20.73 3.08 3.35
N LEU A 72 19.46 2.66 3.23
CA LEU A 72 18.69 2.82 2.01
C LEU A 72 18.30 4.29 1.78
N VAL A 73 17.92 5.00 2.85
CA VAL A 73 17.65 6.45 2.80
C VAL A 73 18.86 7.21 2.29
N GLU A 74 20.06 6.94 2.80
CA GLU A 74 21.28 7.62 2.35
C GLU A 74 21.52 7.38 0.85
N ARG A 75 21.38 6.12 0.40
CA ARG A 75 21.53 5.74 -1.01
C ARG A 75 20.48 6.39 -1.91
N LEU A 76 19.22 6.44 -1.48
CA LEU A 76 18.13 7.10 -2.20
C LEU A 76 18.42 8.61 -2.30
N THR A 77 18.78 9.24 -1.20
CA THR A 77 19.07 10.67 -1.12
C THR A 77 20.22 11.04 -2.07
N HIS A 78 21.32 10.28 -2.03
CA HIS A 78 22.44 10.47 -2.94
C HIS A 78 22.04 10.22 -4.41
N GLY A 79 21.31 9.14 -4.68
CA GLY A 79 20.92 8.71 -6.02
C GLY A 79 19.93 9.66 -6.71
N PHE A 80 19.14 10.41 -5.95
CA PHE A 80 18.16 11.37 -6.45
C PHE A 80 18.49 12.84 -6.16
N ARG A 81 19.70 13.15 -5.68
CA ARG A 81 20.12 14.51 -5.28
C ARG A 81 19.94 15.60 -6.35
N THR A 82 19.96 15.24 -7.64
CA THR A 82 19.79 16.17 -8.77
C THR A 82 18.38 16.13 -9.37
N ASN A 83 17.46 15.36 -8.78
CA ASN A 83 16.08 15.24 -9.24
C ASN A 83 15.15 15.97 -8.27
N ASP A 84 14.76 17.18 -8.65
CA ASP A 84 13.84 18.06 -7.92
C ASP A 84 12.43 17.47 -7.73
N ARG A 85 12.07 16.45 -8.52
CA ARG A 85 10.80 15.71 -8.41
C ARG A 85 10.83 14.59 -7.37
N VAL A 86 11.94 14.34 -6.70
CA VAL A 86 12.04 13.28 -5.70
C VAL A 86 12.45 13.88 -4.35
N ARG A 87 11.63 13.62 -3.34
CA ARG A 87 11.94 13.89 -1.93
C ARG A 87 12.08 12.58 -1.20
N VAL A 88 13.17 12.40 -0.46
CA VAL A 88 13.39 11.20 0.35
C VAL A 88 13.06 11.56 1.80
N LEU A 89 12.21 10.76 2.43
CA LEU A 89 11.80 10.91 3.82
C LEU A 89 12.16 9.64 4.58
N GLN A 90 12.94 9.80 5.65
CA GLN A 90 13.21 8.71 6.58
C GLN A 90 12.07 8.60 7.58
N GLY A 91 11.46 7.42 7.71
CA GLY A 91 10.43 7.18 8.73
C GLY A 91 9.59 5.93 8.48
N ASP A 92 8.82 5.55 9.48
CA ASP A 92 7.77 4.55 9.33
C ASP A 92 6.58 5.18 8.58
N PHE A 93 6.25 4.64 7.42
CA PHE A 93 5.12 5.13 6.62
C PHE A 93 3.76 5.01 7.33
N LEU A 94 3.66 4.25 8.42
CA LEU A 94 2.47 4.19 9.26
C LEU A 94 2.34 5.37 10.24
N GLU A 95 3.44 6.09 10.47
CA GLU A 95 3.52 7.20 11.44
C GLU A 95 3.68 8.57 10.76
N ILE A 96 4.04 8.61 9.48
CA ILE A 96 4.15 9.87 8.76
C ILE A 96 2.78 10.52 8.54
N PRO A 97 2.70 11.86 8.58
CA PRO A 97 1.49 12.56 8.15
C PRO A 97 1.26 12.36 6.65
N LEU A 98 0.00 12.09 6.28
CA LEU A 98 -0.43 12.04 4.89
C LEU A 98 -0.67 13.47 4.35
N PRO A 99 -0.51 13.71 3.04
CA PRO A 99 -0.77 15.03 2.46
C PRO A 99 -2.24 15.48 2.59
N ASP A 100 -2.45 16.77 2.76
CA ASP A 100 -3.78 17.43 2.74
C ASP A 100 -4.28 17.73 1.31
N GLU A 101 -3.41 17.55 0.30
CA GLU A 101 -3.72 17.73 -1.11
C GLU A 101 -3.88 16.37 -1.82
N PRO A 102 -4.61 16.29 -2.97
CA PRO A 102 -4.79 15.04 -3.70
C PRO A 102 -3.47 14.32 -4.01
N PHE A 103 -3.38 13.07 -3.56
CA PHE A 103 -2.19 12.25 -3.72
C PHE A 103 -2.52 10.80 -4.07
N ARG A 104 -1.50 10.08 -4.51
CA ARG A 104 -1.54 8.65 -4.76
C ARG A 104 -0.51 7.94 -3.91
N VAL A 105 -0.73 6.67 -3.63
CA VAL A 105 0.23 5.81 -2.94
C VAL A 105 0.70 4.71 -3.87
N PHE A 106 2.00 4.43 -3.88
CA PHE A 106 2.56 3.25 -4.52
C PHE A 106 3.47 2.57 -3.51
N GLY A 107 3.30 1.28 -3.21
CA GLY A 107 4.10 0.66 -2.16
C GLY A 107 4.45 -0.79 -2.44
N ASN A 108 5.70 -1.16 -2.14
CA ASN A 108 6.10 -2.56 -2.02
C ASN A 108 6.13 -2.93 -0.54
N LEU A 109 4.99 -3.39 -0.04
CA LEU A 109 4.80 -3.51 1.41
C LEU A 109 5.46 -4.78 1.95
N PRO A 110 6.12 -4.72 3.12
CA PRO A 110 6.57 -5.91 3.83
C PRO A 110 5.42 -6.90 4.05
N PHE A 111 5.71 -8.19 3.87
CA PHE A 111 4.73 -9.26 4.00
C PHE A 111 4.25 -9.38 5.46
N GLY A 112 3.04 -8.88 5.72
CA GLY A 112 2.42 -8.87 7.05
C GLY A 112 1.78 -7.52 7.40
N LEU A 113 2.27 -6.42 6.81
CA LEU A 113 1.77 -5.07 7.12
C LEU A 113 0.56 -4.64 6.28
N SER A 114 0.19 -5.40 5.24
CA SER A 114 -0.87 -5.04 4.28
C SER A 114 -2.17 -4.53 4.92
N THR A 115 -2.66 -5.17 5.98
CA THR A 115 -3.93 -4.77 6.62
C THR A 115 -3.76 -3.50 7.46
N THR A 116 -2.63 -3.33 8.15
CA THR A 116 -2.32 -2.12 8.92
C THR A 116 -2.12 -0.93 8.00
N THR A 117 -1.39 -1.10 6.89
CA THR A 117 -1.23 -0.08 5.85
C THR A 117 -2.57 0.32 5.25
N MET A 118 -3.44 -0.65 4.93
CA MET A 118 -4.79 -0.34 4.42
C MET A 118 -5.62 0.44 5.43
N ARG A 119 -5.56 0.11 6.74
CA ARG A 119 -6.24 0.92 7.76
C ARG A 119 -5.72 2.35 7.80
N HIS A 120 -4.40 2.51 7.84
CA HIS A 120 -3.76 3.83 7.82
C HIS A 120 -4.19 4.66 6.60
N LEU A 121 -4.33 4.04 5.42
CA LEU A 121 -4.70 4.74 4.19
C LEU A 121 -6.21 4.94 3.98
N LEU A 122 -7.07 4.08 4.54
CA LEU A 122 -8.48 3.98 4.15
C LEU A 122 -9.47 4.25 5.27
N ASP A 123 -9.03 4.21 6.54
CA ASP A 123 -9.93 4.43 7.66
C ASP A 123 -10.40 5.89 7.71
N ASP A 124 -9.54 6.84 7.37
CA ASP A 124 -9.95 8.23 7.14
C ASP A 124 -10.56 8.38 5.74
N VAL A 125 -11.87 8.59 5.69
CA VAL A 125 -12.61 8.76 4.42
C VAL A 125 -12.47 10.17 3.85
N ASP A 126 -12.13 11.14 4.69
CA ASP A 126 -11.94 12.55 4.32
C ASP A 126 -10.53 12.82 3.78
N SER A 127 -9.61 11.85 3.97
CA SER A 127 -8.30 11.85 3.32
C SER A 127 -8.42 12.21 1.83
N PRO A 128 -7.51 13.02 1.26
CA PRO A 128 -7.54 13.37 -0.17
C PRO A 128 -6.90 12.30 -1.06
N MET A 129 -6.50 11.14 -0.52
CA MET A 129 -5.92 10.06 -1.32
C MET A 129 -6.89 9.63 -2.44
N THR A 130 -6.41 9.58 -3.67
CA THR A 130 -7.23 9.23 -4.85
C THR A 130 -7.08 7.77 -5.24
N ARG A 131 -5.87 7.21 -5.07
CA ARG A 131 -5.57 5.81 -5.43
C ARG A 131 -4.34 5.29 -4.70
N ALA A 132 -4.37 4.01 -4.31
CA ALA A 132 -3.21 3.26 -3.84
C ALA A 132 -2.96 2.04 -4.75
N ASP A 133 -1.73 1.83 -5.19
CA ASP A 133 -1.28 0.63 -5.90
C ASP A 133 -0.24 -0.10 -5.03
N LEU A 134 -0.70 -1.18 -4.38
CA LEU A 134 0.08 -1.89 -3.35
C LEU A 134 0.52 -3.26 -3.86
N LEU A 135 1.83 -3.49 -3.85
CA LEU A 135 2.43 -4.79 -4.08
C LEU A 135 2.44 -5.57 -2.75
N ILE A 136 1.60 -6.61 -2.68
CA ILE A 136 1.38 -7.45 -1.48
C ILE A 136 1.33 -8.93 -1.86
N GLN A 137 1.14 -9.85 -0.89
CA GLN A 137 0.97 -11.29 -1.20
C GLN A 137 -0.21 -11.51 -2.13
N PHE A 138 -0.06 -12.43 -3.09
CA PHE A 138 -1.11 -12.74 -4.05
C PHE A 138 -2.42 -13.15 -3.36
N GLU A 139 -2.37 -14.05 -2.38
CA GLU A 139 -3.56 -14.49 -1.64
C GLU A 139 -4.23 -13.36 -0.87
N ALA A 140 -3.45 -12.46 -0.29
CA ALA A 140 -3.97 -11.28 0.38
C ALA A 140 -4.66 -10.33 -0.63
N ALA A 141 -4.02 -10.04 -1.77
CA ALA A 141 -4.61 -9.23 -2.83
C ALA A 141 -5.90 -9.85 -3.39
N ARG A 142 -5.88 -11.14 -3.70
CA ARG A 142 -7.02 -11.90 -4.21
C ARG A 142 -8.19 -11.83 -3.24
N LYS A 143 -7.95 -12.12 -1.95
CA LYS A 143 -8.97 -12.05 -0.90
C LYS A 143 -9.60 -10.66 -0.76
N ARG A 144 -8.83 -9.59 -0.98
CA ARG A 144 -9.32 -8.20 -0.90
C ARG A 144 -10.09 -7.76 -2.14
N ALA A 145 -9.72 -8.26 -3.32
CA ALA A 145 -10.40 -7.95 -4.57
C ALA A 145 -11.67 -8.79 -4.81
N CYS A 146 -11.95 -9.81 -3.99
CA CYS A 146 -13.17 -10.61 -4.10
C CYS A 146 -14.44 -9.79 -3.84
N VAL A 147 -15.51 -10.12 -4.58
CA VAL A 147 -16.85 -9.51 -4.46
C VAL A 147 -17.45 -9.68 -3.07
N TRP A 148 -17.04 -10.72 -2.33
CA TRP A 148 -17.48 -11.01 -0.97
C TRP A 148 -16.33 -10.81 0.02
N PRO A 149 -16.12 -9.58 0.54
CA PRO A 149 -15.03 -9.33 1.48
C PRO A 149 -15.29 -10.10 2.78
N SER A 150 -14.30 -10.84 3.21
CA SER A 150 -14.44 -11.73 4.36
C SER A 150 -14.15 -11.07 5.72
N SER A 151 -14.06 -9.73 5.79
CA SER A 151 -13.70 -9.03 7.02
C SER A 151 -14.43 -7.70 7.15
N LEU A 152 -14.75 -7.35 8.40
CA LEU A 152 -15.43 -6.10 8.74
C LEU A 152 -14.72 -4.87 8.18
N ALA A 153 -13.39 -4.82 8.26
CA ALA A 153 -12.60 -3.71 7.73
C ALA A 153 -12.80 -3.55 6.22
N SER A 154 -12.65 -4.63 5.44
CA SER A 154 -12.86 -4.59 3.99
C SER A 154 -14.28 -4.17 3.60
N LEU A 155 -15.30 -4.65 4.31
CA LEU A 155 -16.68 -4.19 4.09
C LEU A 155 -16.88 -2.72 4.44
N GLY A 156 -16.21 -2.27 5.51
CA GLY A 156 -16.20 -0.88 5.95
C GLY A 156 -15.65 0.08 4.90
N TRP A 157 -14.71 -0.36 4.06
CA TRP A 157 -14.10 0.49 3.05
C TRP A 157 -14.86 0.53 1.71
N LEU A 158 -15.65 -0.51 1.40
CA LEU A 158 -16.32 -0.64 0.10
C LEU A 158 -17.18 0.57 -0.33
N PRO A 159 -17.87 1.31 0.56
CA PRO A 159 -18.66 2.45 0.12
C PRO A 159 -17.84 3.60 -0.48
N TRP A 160 -16.56 3.72 -0.09
CA TRP A 160 -15.68 4.81 -0.54
C TRP A 160 -14.59 4.35 -1.49
N TRP A 161 -14.27 3.05 -1.50
CA TRP A 161 -13.13 2.49 -2.22
C TRP A 161 -13.51 1.32 -3.10
N GLU A 162 -12.88 1.24 -4.27
CA GLU A 162 -12.92 0.10 -5.17
C GLU A 162 -11.59 -0.66 -5.13
N PHE A 163 -11.65 -1.99 -4.97
CA PHE A 163 -10.49 -2.86 -4.91
C PHE A 163 -10.40 -3.70 -6.18
N ARG A 164 -9.24 -3.71 -6.85
CA ARG A 164 -9.00 -4.52 -8.05
C ARG A 164 -7.66 -5.22 -7.98
N LEU A 165 -7.65 -6.52 -8.26
CA LEU A 165 -6.43 -7.27 -8.52
C LEU A 165 -5.95 -6.94 -9.94
N VAL A 166 -4.87 -6.18 -10.06
CA VAL A 166 -4.39 -5.67 -11.36
C VAL A 166 -3.44 -6.66 -12.03
N ARG A 167 -2.50 -7.24 -11.27
CA ARG A 167 -1.45 -8.09 -11.83
C ARG A 167 -0.93 -9.09 -10.81
N HIS A 168 -0.81 -10.35 -11.22
CA HIS A 168 -0.03 -11.37 -10.52
C HIS A 168 1.47 -11.19 -10.78
N ILE A 169 2.32 -11.30 -9.75
CA ILE A 169 3.77 -11.16 -9.84
C ILE A 169 4.43 -12.39 -9.22
N HIS A 170 5.12 -13.16 -10.05
CA HIS A 170 5.86 -14.34 -9.59
C HIS A 170 6.98 -13.95 -8.61
N ARG A 171 7.17 -14.73 -7.54
CA ARG A 171 8.19 -14.52 -6.49
C ARG A 171 9.62 -14.37 -7.03
N GLY A 172 9.92 -14.97 -8.19
CA GLY A 172 11.22 -14.84 -8.86
C GLY A 172 11.55 -13.42 -9.31
N CYS A 173 10.57 -12.52 -9.34
CA CYS A 173 10.76 -11.10 -9.64
C CYS A 173 11.37 -10.30 -8.48
N PHE A 174 11.59 -10.92 -7.32
CA PHE A 174 12.08 -10.27 -6.11
C PHE A 174 13.45 -10.79 -5.64
N ASP A 175 14.20 -9.96 -4.93
CA ASP A 175 15.48 -10.30 -4.29
C ASP A 175 15.51 -9.87 -2.79
N PRO A 176 15.67 -10.81 -1.86
CA PRO A 176 15.54 -12.26 -2.07
C PRO A 176 14.11 -12.63 -2.53
N PRO A 177 13.89 -13.78 -3.18
CA PRO A 177 12.54 -14.24 -3.49
C PRO A 177 11.72 -14.49 -2.21
N PRO A 178 10.46 -14.02 -2.13
CA PRO A 178 9.56 -14.37 -1.03
C PRO A 178 9.09 -15.83 -1.11
N PRO A 179 8.54 -16.37 0.00
CA PRO A 179 8.02 -17.74 0.01
C PRO A 179 6.81 -17.92 -0.89
N VAL A 180 6.05 -16.84 -1.13
CA VAL A 180 4.81 -16.83 -1.91
C VAL A 180 4.87 -15.79 -3.02
N ASP A 181 4.02 -15.93 -4.03
CA ASP A 181 3.87 -14.93 -5.09
C ASP A 181 3.26 -13.62 -4.57
N GLY A 182 3.53 -12.54 -5.29
CA GLY A 182 2.98 -11.21 -5.03
C GLY A 182 1.91 -10.81 -6.04
N ALA A 183 1.26 -9.68 -5.80
CA ALA A 183 0.35 -9.07 -6.75
C ALA A 183 0.18 -7.57 -6.48
N ILE A 184 -0.19 -6.82 -7.53
CA ILE A 184 -0.65 -5.44 -7.40
C ILE A 184 -2.14 -5.46 -7.08
N LEU A 185 -2.48 -4.97 -5.90
CA LEU A 185 -3.83 -4.58 -5.51
C LEU A 185 -3.97 -3.07 -5.73
N SER A 186 -4.87 -2.68 -6.63
CA SER A 186 -5.25 -1.28 -6.81
C SER A 186 -6.48 -0.96 -5.97
N ILE A 187 -6.44 0.18 -5.29
CA ILE A 187 -7.49 0.68 -4.42
C ILE A 187 -7.79 2.10 -4.88
N THR A 188 -8.95 2.33 -5.51
CA THR A 188 -9.30 3.62 -6.12
C THR A 188 -10.46 4.25 -5.37
N ARG A 189 -10.40 5.55 -5.10
CA ARG A 189 -11.52 6.30 -4.53
C ARG A 189 -12.69 6.25 -5.50
N ARG A 190 -13.89 6.01 -4.96
CA ARG A 190 -15.14 6.09 -5.71
C ARG A 190 -15.55 7.55 -5.86
N ASP A 191 -15.98 7.89 -7.06
CA ASP A 191 -16.58 9.19 -7.36
C ASP A 191 -17.82 8.98 -8.26
N PRO A 192 -19.05 9.16 -7.73
CA PRO A 192 -19.38 9.46 -6.32
C PRO A 192 -19.20 8.23 -5.40
N PRO A 193 -19.06 8.42 -4.07
CA PRO A 193 -19.08 7.31 -3.12
C PRO A 193 -20.50 6.71 -3.00
N LEU A 194 -20.60 5.45 -2.56
CA LEU A 194 -21.88 4.77 -2.36
C LEU A 194 -22.63 5.26 -1.11
N LEU A 195 -21.88 5.81 -0.14
CA LEU A 195 -22.39 6.43 1.09
C LEU A 195 -21.68 7.77 1.31
N ARG A 196 -22.38 8.73 1.91
CA ARG A 196 -21.76 10.01 2.30
C ARG A 196 -20.86 9.82 3.52
N ALA A 197 -19.86 10.69 3.69
CA ALA A 197 -18.88 10.60 4.78
C ALA A 197 -19.56 10.58 6.17
N GLU A 198 -20.63 11.35 6.37
CA GLU A 198 -21.36 11.44 7.64
C GLU A 198 -22.03 10.12 8.02
N GLN A 199 -22.33 9.26 7.03
CA GLN A 199 -22.95 7.95 7.25
C GLN A 199 -21.94 6.90 7.71
N ARG A 200 -20.64 7.19 7.71
CA ARG A 200 -19.57 6.24 8.08
C ARG A 200 -19.75 5.65 9.46
N ALA A 201 -20.02 6.49 10.47
CA ALA A 201 -20.19 6.02 11.84
C ALA A 201 -21.36 5.03 11.98
N ALA A 202 -22.51 5.36 11.37
CA ALA A 202 -23.69 4.51 11.35
C ALA A 202 -23.44 3.19 10.59
N PHE A 203 -22.74 3.25 9.46
CA PHE A 203 -22.41 2.08 8.66
C PHE A 203 -21.44 1.13 9.39
N VAL A 204 -20.37 1.66 9.99
CA VAL A 204 -19.43 0.86 10.80
C VAL A 204 -20.14 0.25 12.01
N TRP A 205 -21.04 0.99 12.66
CA TRP A 205 -21.88 0.45 13.73
C TRP A 205 -22.74 -0.72 13.22
N LEU A 206 -23.41 -0.58 12.06
CA LEU A 206 -24.21 -1.64 11.46
C LEU A 206 -23.36 -2.90 11.21
N LEU A 207 -22.19 -2.75 10.59
CA LEU A 207 -21.28 -3.86 10.30
C LEU A 207 -20.82 -4.57 11.58
N ARG A 208 -20.45 -3.84 12.63
CA ARG A 208 -20.05 -4.43 13.92
C ARG A 208 -21.17 -5.26 14.55
N ASN A 209 -22.41 -4.78 14.46
CA ASN A 209 -23.56 -5.49 15.01
C ASN A 209 -23.97 -6.69 14.15
N ALA A 210 -23.85 -6.59 12.82
CA ALA A 210 -24.09 -7.69 11.89
C ALA A 210 -23.11 -8.86 12.09
N PHE A 211 -21.81 -8.56 12.26
CA PHE A 211 -20.75 -9.56 12.43
C PHE A 211 -20.62 -10.09 13.86
N GLY A 212 -21.15 -9.39 14.86
CA GLY A 212 -21.05 -9.78 16.27
C GLY A 212 -21.84 -11.06 16.64
N GLY A 213 -22.75 -11.52 15.77
CA GLY A 213 -23.55 -12.73 15.99
C GLY A 213 -22.90 -14.04 15.54
N GLY A 214 -21.65 -14.02 15.08
CA GLY A 214 -20.97 -15.21 14.54
C GLY A 214 -21.73 -15.80 13.35
N SER A 215 -22.10 -17.08 13.43
CA SER A 215 -22.84 -17.80 12.38
C SER A 215 -24.36 -17.57 12.40
N GLN A 216 -24.89 -16.70 13.28
CA GLN A 216 -26.33 -16.46 13.36
C GLN A 216 -26.83 -15.63 12.16
N PRO A 217 -28.06 -15.90 11.66
CA PRO A 217 -28.65 -15.09 10.60
C PRO A 217 -28.76 -13.61 10.99
N LEU A 218 -28.44 -12.69 10.06
CA LEU A 218 -28.42 -11.23 10.27
C LEU A 218 -29.66 -10.70 10.98
N ARG A 219 -30.85 -11.18 10.62
CA ARG A 219 -32.12 -10.78 11.28
C ARG A 219 -32.11 -10.99 12.79
N ARG A 220 -31.46 -12.05 13.30
CA ARG A 220 -31.37 -12.33 14.74
C ARG A 220 -30.31 -11.45 15.42
N SER A 221 -29.18 -11.22 14.75
CA SER A 221 -28.10 -10.36 15.24
C SER A 221 -28.53 -8.88 15.33
N LEU A 222 -29.35 -8.42 14.37
CA LEU A 222 -29.80 -7.02 14.27
C LEU A 222 -31.11 -6.75 15.03
N ALA A 223 -32.08 -7.67 15.03
CA ALA A 223 -33.39 -7.43 15.64
C ALA A 223 -33.31 -7.09 17.13
N LYS A 224 -32.38 -7.69 17.89
CA LYS A 224 -32.22 -7.39 19.34
C LYS A 224 -31.70 -5.99 19.63
N ARG A 225 -31.12 -5.29 18.64
CA ARG A 225 -30.36 -4.05 18.85
C ARG A 225 -30.93 -2.84 18.12
N ILE A 226 -31.73 -3.05 17.08
CA ILE A 226 -32.43 -1.97 16.36
C ILE A 226 -33.78 -1.65 17.00
N SER A 227 -34.47 -2.62 17.61
CA SER A 227 -35.78 -2.41 18.25
C SER A 227 -35.75 -1.74 19.63
N GLY A 228 -34.56 -1.37 20.14
CA GLY A 228 -34.37 -0.72 21.45
C GLY A 228 -34.13 0.80 21.39
N ARG A 229 -34.23 1.42 20.21
CA ARG A 229 -34.21 2.87 20.03
C ARG A 229 -35.50 3.30 19.32
N SER A 230 -36.56 3.44 20.10
CA SER A 230 -37.72 4.28 19.79
C SER A 230 -37.80 5.33 20.88
#